data_AF-A0A0C3FFH1-F1
#
_entry.id   AF-A0A0C3FFH1-F1
#
_cell.length_a   1.000
_cell.length_b   1.000
_cell.length_c   1.000
_cell.angle_alpha   90.00
_cell.angle_beta   90.00
_cell.angle_gamma   90.00
#
_symmetry.space_group_name_H-M   'P 1'
#
loop_
_entity.id
_entity.type
_entity.pdbx_description
1 polymer ?
#
loop_
_entity_poly.entity_id
_entity_poly.type
_entity_poly.pdbx_seq_one_letter_code
_entity_poly.pdbx_strand_id
1 'polypeptide(L)'
;YDCCINSCCCFAGVHKECTNCPYCGKDRYLVGHNGKRKARKAFNYLPLIPRLVAMQANSIKATKMRYRAFEHTHSPGEVTDVFDSHVYRRLLGKKVIIDGTPTSHEYFSDPRDIAL
;
A
#
# COMPACT_ATOMS: atom_id res chain seq x y z
N TYR A 1 16.17 -3.01 -7.14
CA TYR A 1 16.36 -2.08 -8.27
C TYR A 1 17.26 -0.94 -7.84
N ASP A 2 18.13 -0.45 -8.71
CA ASP A 2 18.94 0.73 -8.41
C ASP A 2 18.05 1.97 -8.31
N CYS A 3 18.42 2.95 -7.49
CA CYS A 3 17.74 4.23 -7.44
C CYS A 3 18.72 5.38 -7.26
N CYS A 4 18.23 6.59 -7.54
CA CYS A 4 18.99 7.79 -7.24
C CYS A 4 19.35 7.84 -5.75
N ILE A 5 20.54 8.32 -5.40
CA ILE A 5 20.97 8.48 -4.00
C ILE A 5 19.99 9.34 -3.18
N ASN A 6 19.37 10.34 -3.83
CA ASN A 6 18.34 11.21 -3.26
C ASN A 6 16.91 10.63 -3.38
N SER A 7 16.76 9.37 -3.81
CA SER A 7 15.46 8.70 -4.04
C SER A 7 14.53 9.38 -5.06
N CYS A 8 15.01 10.31 -5.90
CA CYS A 8 14.16 11.01 -6.88
C CYS A 8 13.51 10.07 -7.91
N CYS A 9 14.21 8.99 -8.29
CA CYS A 9 13.69 8.02 -9.24
C CYS A 9 14.29 6.62 -9.00
N CYS A 10 13.54 5.60 -9.45
CA CYS A 10 14.02 4.24 -9.61
C CYS A 10 14.59 4.08 -11.03
N PHE A 11 15.78 3.48 -11.17
CA PHE A 11 16.38 3.20 -12.49
C PHE A 11 15.80 1.89 -13.05
N ALA A 12 14.51 1.93 -13.34
CA ALA A 12 13.73 0.86 -13.93
C ALA A 12 12.74 1.46 -14.95
N GLY A 13 12.12 0.61 -15.77
CA GLY A 13 11.18 1.06 -16.82
C GLY A 13 11.83 2.11 -17.74
N VAL A 14 11.19 3.27 -17.84
CA VAL A 14 11.66 4.40 -18.68
C VAL A 14 13.05 4.94 -18.30
N HIS A 15 13.50 4.72 -17.05
CA HIS A 15 14.79 5.17 -16.56
C HIS A 15 15.85 4.05 -16.49
N LYS A 16 15.56 2.87 -17.06
CA LYS A 16 16.41 1.67 -16.95
C LYS A 16 17.81 1.89 -17.51
N GLU A 17 17.92 2.60 -18.64
CA GLU A 17 19.20 2.84 -19.32
C GLU A 17 19.90 4.14 -18.85
N CYS A 18 19.28 4.91 -17.95
CA CYS A 18 19.87 6.15 -17.46
C CYS A 18 21.06 5.86 -16.52
N THR A 19 22.19 6.53 -16.79
CA THR A 19 23.38 6.56 -15.92
C THR A 19 23.35 7.70 -14.92
N ASN A 20 22.51 8.72 -15.17
CA ASN A 20 22.33 9.91 -14.35
C ASN A 20 20.84 10.10 -14.05
N CYS A 21 20.53 10.62 -12.87
CA CYS A 21 19.15 10.92 -12.50
C CYS A 21 18.63 12.10 -13.34
N PRO A 22 17.51 11.95 -14.06
CA PRO A 22 16.97 13.03 -14.91
C PRO A 22 16.43 14.23 -14.10
N TYR A 23 16.21 14.06 -12.80
CA TYR A 23 15.65 15.10 -11.92
C TYR A 23 16.71 15.90 -11.16
N CYS A 24 17.83 15.27 -10.79
CA CYS A 24 18.86 15.93 -9.97
C CYS A 24 20.30 15.77 -10.49
N GLY A 25 20.48 15.17 -11.67
CA GLY A 25 21.76 15.00 -12.35
C GLY A 25 22.72 13.99 -11.71
N LYS A 26 22.50 13.57 -10.45
CA LYS A 26 23.41 12.67 -9.73
C LYS A 26 23.58 11.34 -10.44
N ASP A 27 24.82 10.86 -10.48
CA ASP A 27 25.17 9.56 -11.06
C ASP A 27 24.42 8.42 -10.36
N ARG A 28 24.09 7.39 -11.14
CA ARG A 28 23.56 6.10 -10.67
C ARG A 28 24.63 5.24 -10.01
N TYR A 29 25.86 5.31 -10.51
CA TYR A 29 26.96 4.42 -10.14
C TYR A 29 28.13 5.18 -9.50
N LEU A 30 28.88 4.50 -8.63
CA LEU A 30 30.26 4.83 -8.30
C LEU A 30 31.16 3.96 -9.18
N VAL A 31 32.26 4.52 -9.67
CA VAL A 31 33.29 3.79 -10.42
C VAL A 31 34.46 3.53 -9.46
N GLY A 32 34.77 2.26 -9.20
CA GLY A 32 35.92 1.88 -8.39
C GLY A 32 37.24 2.00 -9.16
N HIS A 33 38.37 1.92 -8.46
CA HIS A 33 39.72 1.97 -9.05
C HIS A 33 39.97 0.92 -10.14
N ASN A 34 39.24 -0.19 -10.13
CA ASN A 34 39.29 -1.25 -11.13
C ASN A 34 38.30 -1.06 -12.30
N GLY A 35 37.67 0.11 -12.42
CA GLY A 35 36.66 0.42 -13.43
C GLY A 35 35.29 -0.22 -13.19
N LYS A 36 35.11 -1.01 -12.12
CA LYS A 36 33.82 -1.65 -11.83
C LYS A 36 32.80 -0.61 -11.35
N ARG A 37 31.59 -0.67 -11.90
CA ARG A 37 30.46 0.16 -11.51
C ARG A 37 29.68 -0.51 -10.38
N LYS A 38 29.41 0.23 -9.30
CA LYS A 38 28.52 -0.18 -8.21
C LYS A 38 27.40 0.83 -8.07
N ALA A 39 26.15 0.38 -8.00
CA ALA A 39 25.02 1.27 -7.78
C ALA A 39 25.18 2.03 -6.46
N ARG A 40 24.91 3.34 -6.48
CA ARG A 40 25.01 4.20 -5.30
C ARG A 40 23.97 3.90 -4.24
N LYS A 41 22.79 3.46 -4.67
CA LYS A 41 21.67 3.12 -3.81
C LYS A 41 20.80 2.09 -4.50
N ALA A 42 20.27 1.17 -3.71
CA ALA A 42 19.21 0.26 -4.15
C ALA A 42 17.91 0.66 -3.46
N PHE A 43 16.81 0.60 -4.20
CA PHE A 43 15.47 0.79 -3.69
C PHE A 43 15.10 -0.41 -2.82
N ASN A 44 14.84 -0.16 -1.54
CA ASN A 44 14.28 -1.14 -0.64
C ASN A 44 12.77 -1.21 -0.89
N TYR A 45 12.34 -2.21 -1.64
CA TYR A 45 10.92 -2.43 -1.93
C TYR A 45 10.34 -3.41 -0.91
N LEU A 46 9.19 -3.04 -0.35
CA LEU A 46 8.36 -3.92 0.44
C LEU A 46 7.37 -4.61 -0.51
N PRO A 47 7.47 -5.92 -0.75
CA PRO A 47 6.54 -6.57 -1.67
C PRO A 47 5.15 -6.68 -1.02
N LEU A 48 4.32 -5.65 -1.24
CA LEU A 48 3.03 -5.49 -0.57
C LEU A 48 2.09 -6.65 -0.88
N ILE A 49 1.91 -6.98 -2.15
CA ILE A 49 0.99 -8.06 -2.58
C ILE A 49 1.30 -9.39 -1.88
N PRO A 50 2.52 -9.99 -2.00
CA PRO A 50 2.78 -11.27 -1.36
C PRO A 50 2.73 -11.20 0.16
N ARG A 51 3.00 -10.02 0.76
CA ARG A 51 2.86 -9.83 2.21
C ARG A 51 1.40 -9.82 2.65
N LEU A 52 0.53 -9.14 1.90
CA LEU A 52 -0.92 -9.13 2.15
C LEU A 52 -1.51 -10.53 1.95
N VAL A 53 -1.09 -11.23 0.89
CA VAL A 53 -1.47 -12.64 0.66
C VAL A 53 -1.03 -13.52 1.83
N ALA A 54 0.23 -13.41 2.27
CA ALA A 54 0.73 -14.17 3.41
C ALA A 54 0.00 -13.83 4.73
N MET A 55 -0.35 -12.56 4.93
CA MET A 55 -1.13 -12.11 6.09
C MET A 55 -2.52 -12.77 6.12
N GLN A 56 -3.18 -12.84 4.96
CA GLN A 56 -4.51 -13.44 4.83
C GLN A 56 -4.48 -14.98 4.77
N ALA A 57 -3.37 -15.58 4.36
CA ALA A 57 -3.17 -17.04 4.37
C ALA A 57 -3.08 -17.62 5.79
N ASN A 58 -2.73 -16.79 6.79
CA ASN A 58 -2.74 -17.20 8.19
C ASN A 58 -4.18 -17.21 8.72
N SER A 59 -4.73 -18.39 9.01
CA SER A 59 -6.12 -18.57 9.44
C SER A 59 -6.49 -17.82 10.73
N ILE A 60 -5.57 -17.73 11.68
CA ILE A 60 -5.77 -17.00 12.95
C ILE A 60 -5.90 -15.50 12.65
N LYS A 61 -4.98 -14.93 11.87
CA LYS A 61 -5.05 -13.52 11.48
C LYS A 61 -6.27 -13.24 10.61
N ALA A 62 -6.52 -14.06 9.60
CA ALA A 62 -7.69 -13.93 8.73
C ALA A 62 -9.01 -13.94 9.51
N THR A 63 -9.09 -14.73 10.58
CA THR A 63 -10.25 -14.74 11.46
C THR A 63 -10.38 -13.45 12.25
N LYS A 64 -9.29 -12.99 12.89
CA LYS A 64 -9.26 -11.72 13.63
C LYS A 64 -9.59 -10.50 12.77
N MET A 65 -9.20 -10.50 11.50
CA MET A 65 -9.52 -9.41 10.57
C MET A 65 -11.03 -9.25 10.31
N ARG A 66 -11.86 -10.24 10.65
CA ARG A 66 -13.32 -10.18 10.52
C ARG A 66 -14.02 -9.65 11.78
N TYR A 67 -13.26 -9.20 12.78
CA TYR A 67 -13.75 -8.63 14.04
C TYR A 67 -14.88 -7.63 13.83
N ARG A 68 -14.69 -6.68 12.90
CA ARG A 68 -15.68 -5.67 12.50
C ARG A 68 -17.07 -6.23 12.21
N ALA A 69 -17.13 -7.39 11.54
CA ALA A 69 -18.35 -7.94 10.99
C ALA A 69 -19.06 -8.92 11.93
N PHE A 70 -18.32 -9.59 12.82
CA PHE A 70 -18.85 -10.67 13.65
C PHE A 70 -18.72 -10.45 15.15
N GLU A 71 -17.81 -9.58 15.60
CA GLU A 71 -17.53 -9.38 17.02
C GLU A 71 -17.93 -7.96 17.47
N HIS A 72 -17.68 -6.94 16.65
CA HIS A 72 -18.07 -5.56 16.98
C HIS A 72 -19.57 -5.32 16.81
N THR A 73 -20.20 -4.70 17.80
CA THR A 73 -21.59 -4.26 17.74
C THR A 73 -21.66 -2.77 18.08
N HIS A 74 -22.28 -2.00 17.19
CA HIS A 74 -22.44 -0.55 17.39
C HIS A 74 -23.56 -0.26 18.40
N SER A 75 -23.22 0.49 19.44
CA SER A 75 -24.18 1.04 20.41
C SER A 75 -24.36 2.55 20.17
N PRO A 76 -25.60 3.03 19.90
CA PRO A 76 -25.83 4.45 19.70
C PRO A 76 -25.41 5.29 20.92
N GLY A 77 -24.64 6.35 20.67
CA GLY A 77 -24.15 7.25 21.72
C GLY A 77 -22.83 6.82 22.36
N GLU A 78 -22.29 5.65 21.99
CA GLU A 78 -21.00 5.16 22.46
C GLU A 78 -20.02 5.03 21.29
N VAL A 79 -18.76 5.34 21.55
CA VAL A 79 -17.65 5.14 20.61
C VAL A 79 -16.62 4.28 21.31
N THR A 80 -16.60 2.99 20.99
CA THR A 80 -15.64 2.03 21.55
C THR A 80 -14.63 1.57 20.51
N ASP A 81 -14.97 1.70 19.22
CA ASP A 81 -14.09 1.37 18.08
C ASP A 81 -14.22 2.42 16.96
N VAL A 82 -13.29 2.40 16.00
CA VAL A 82 -13.33 3.24 14.79
C VAL A 82 -14.57 2.98 13.93
N PHE A 83 -15.15 1.78 14.02
CA PHE A 83 -16.40 1.41 13.34
C PHE A 83 -17.65 2.09 13.89
N ASP A 84 -17.56 2.76 15.04
CA ASP A 84 -18.64 3.59 15.58
C ASP A 84 -18.62 5.01 15.02
N SER A 85 -17.54 5.38 14.32
CA SER A 85 -17.41 6.72 13.75
C SER A 85 -18.55 7.03 12.78
N HIS A 86 -19.07 8.26 12.88
CA HIS A 86 -20.13 8.74 12.00
C HIS A 86 -19.79 8.56 10.51
N VAL A 87 -18.52 8.74 10.13
CA VAL A 87 -18.07 8.56 8.74
C VAL A 87 -18.26 7.11 8.28
N TYR A 88 -17.76 6.13 9.05
CA TYR A 88 -17.91 4.71 8.73
C TYR A 88 -19.39 4.34 8.65
N ARG A 89 -20.20 4.71 9.66
CA ARG A 89 -21.64 4.43 9.71
C ARG A 89 -22.38 5.00 8.51
N ARG A 90 -22.03 6.22 8.07
CA ARG A 90 -22.61 6.90 6.90
C ARG A 90 -22.25 6.25 5.57
N LEU A 91 -21.15 5.48 5.51
CA LEU A 91 -20.70 4.79 4.29
C LEU A 91 -21.35 3.42 4.12
N LEU A 92 -21.78 2.77 5.20
CA LEU A 92 -22.44 1.46 5.14
C LEU A 92 -23.63 1.48 4.16
N GLY A 93 -23.70 0.47 3.29
CA GLY A 93 -24.74 0.32 2.27
C GLY A 93 -24.63 1.29 1.09
N LYS A 94 -23.59 2.14 1.01
CA LYS A 94 -23.36 3.02 -0.14
C LYS A 94 -22.44 2.37 -1.15
N LYS A 95 -22.70 2.61 -2.43
CA LYS A 95 -21.80 2.22 -3.52
C LYS A 95 -20.46 2.93 -3.39
N VAL A 96 -19.37 2.19 -3.62
CA VAL A 96 -18.03 2.79 -3.74
C VAL A 96 -17.99 3.60 -5.04
N ILE A 97 -17.42 4.80 -5.00
CA ILE A 97 -17.29 5.67 -6.17
C ILE A 97 -15.79 5.91 -6.38
N ILE A 98 -15.29 5.51 -7.55
CA ILE A 98 -13.89 5.69 -7.96
C ILE A 98 -13.90 6.58 -9.19
N ASP A 99 -13.20 7.71 -9.13
CA ASP A 99 -13.12 8.70 -10.23
C ASP A 99 -14.52 9.11 -10.77
N GLY A 100 -15.48 9.31 -9.85
CA GLY A 100 -16.86 9.68 -10.18
C GLY A 100 -17.75 8.55 -10.70
N THR A 101 -17.21 7.34 -10.87
CA THR A 101 -17.95 6.18 -11.38
C THR A 101 -18.32 5.23 -10.25
N PRO A 102 -19.60 4.85 -10.08
CA PRO A 102 -20.00 3.87 -9.08
C PRO A 102 -19.51 2.46 -9.44
N THR A 103 -19.00 1.73 -8.46
CA THR A 103 -18.60 0.32 -8.62
C THR A 103 -19.78 -0.63 -8.42
N SER A 104 -19.57 -1.92 -8.65
CA SER A 104 -20.58 -2.96 -8.42
C SER A 104 -20.85 -3.24 -6.93
N HIS A 105 -19.91 -2.92 -6.04
CA HIS A 105 -19.98 -3.27 -4.61
C HIS A 105 -20.21 -2.04 -3.73
N GLU A 106 -20.59 -2.31 -2.48
CA GLU A 106 -20.83 -1.30 -1.46
C GLU A 106 -19.70 -1.29 -0.44
N TYR A 107 -19.50 -0.14 0.21
CA TYR A 107 -18.53 0.00 1.29
C TYR A 107 -18.79 -1.03 2.39
N PHE A 108 -17.76 -1.80 2.72
CA PHE A 108 -17.74 -2.74 3.84
C PHE A 108 -18.81 -3.85 3.75
N SER A 109 -19.25 -4.17 2.53
CA SER A 109 -20.26 -5.19 2.25
C SER A 109 -19.73 -6.63 2.43
N ASP A 110 -18.42 -6.84 2.29
CA ASP A 110 -17.79 -8.11 2.62
C ASP A 110 -17.28 -8.08 4.08
N PRO A 111 -17.52 -9.14 4.88
CA PRO A 111 -16.94 -9.26 6.22
C PRO A 111 -15.41 -9.15 6.29
N ARG A 112 -14.73 -9.35 5.15
CA ARG A 112 -13.27 -9.25 4.99
C ARG A 112 -12.81 -7.86 4.54
N ASP A 113 -13.73 -6.95 4.25
CA ASP A 113 -13.38 -5.59 3.87
C ASP A 113 -12.65 -4.88 5.01
N ILE A 114 -11.51 -4.28 4.68
CA ILE A 114 -10.65 -3.56 5.61
C ILE A 114 -11.01 -2.08 5.54
N ALA A 115 -11.41 -1.50 6.68
CA ALA A 115 -11.39 -0.05 6.85
C ALA A 115 -9.97 0.35 7.28
N LEU A 116 -9.21 0.93 6.35
CA LEU A 116 -7.89 1.54 6.62
C LEU A 116 -8.04 3.01 6.98
#